data_AF-A0A0P7BHY9-F1
#
_entry.id   AF-A0A0P7BHY9-F1
#
_cell.length_a   1.000
_cell.length_b   1.000
_cell.length_c   1.000
_cell.angle_alpha   90.00
_cell.angle_beta   90.00
_cell.angle_gamma   90.00
#
_symmetry.space_group_name_H-M   'P 1'
#
loop_
_entity.id
_entity.type
_entity.pdbx_description
1 polymer ?
#
loop_
_entity_poly.entity_id
_entity_poly.type
_entity_poly.pdbx_seq_one_letter_code
_entity_poly.pdbx_strand_id
1 'polypeptide(L)'
;MRNAVIKDRADKERQRFINSIDTDAICRLVSSYAGLPCKTFGSPKHGSFNVCVFVEFETMRWAVRIPLPARAAWIDEKIETELATMRYVSAKTTIPVPRVHAYFFTKGSPIQTTFIIMDYVQGQTLKDLGFKKGKRWRSYSRLTESTLPPIWLTGGNPEWMLLNKGAFYTEVGRLIATIENREKALQAPPQLSREWAKMEKWYYMAVVIALLSPDLMHNIYWHFLFNEIEEAMPPGSKFRDFYLTAIAPRLTAFIEQPKRKALLARKEDEQRRFFEDEKEHFQNPYARQMIEEG
;
A
#
# COMPACT_ATOMS: atom_id res chain seq x y z
N MET A 1 14.89 -17.03 -11.77
CA MET A 1 15.47 -16.04 -12.69
C MET A 1 14.57 -14.82 -12.93
N ARG A 2 13.29 -14.96 -13.32
CA ARG A 2 12.36 -13.82 -13.57
C ARG A 2 12.32 -12.76 -12.45
N ASN A 3 12.25 -13.19 -11.19
CA ASN A 3 12.22 -12.27 -10.04
C ASN A 3 13.52 -11.50 -9.82
N ALA A 4 14.67 -12.06 -10.19
CA ALA A 4 15.96 -11.38 -10.09
C ALA A 4 16.10 -10.29 -11.16
N VAL A 5 15.61 -10.56 -12.37
CA VAL A 5 15.58 -9.60 -13.48
C VAL A 5 14.61 -8.44 -13.20
N ILE A 6 13.41 -8.74 -12.68
CA ILE A 6 12.44 -7.70 -12.27
C ILE A 6 13.03 -6.82 -11.16
N LYS A 7 13.69 -7.44 -10.17
CA LYS A 7 14.34 -6.71 -9.08
C LYS A 7 15.49 -5.83 -9.57
N ASP A 8 16.36 -6.35 -10.43
CA ASP A 8 17.47 -5.60 -11.03
C ASP A 8 16.96 -4.42 -11.86
N ARG A 9 15.92 -4.62 -12.67
CA ARG A 9 15.26 -3.56 -13.42
C ARG A 9 14.71 -2.46 -12.50
N ALA A 10 13.97 -2.83 -11.46
CA ALA A 10 13.42 -1.88 -10.50
C ALA A 10 14.51 -1.12 -9.73
N ASP A 11 15.62 -1.80 -9.38
CA ASP A 11 16.75 -1.16 -8.70
C ASP A 11 17.50 -0.18 -9.63
N LYS A 12 17.63 -0.51 -10.93
CA LYS A 12 18.18 0.39 -11.96
C LYS A 12 17.29 1.61 -12.21
N GLU A 13 15.98 1.41 -12.34
CA GLU A 13 15.00 2.50 -12.51
C GLU A 13 15.02 3.44 -11.30
N ARG A 14 15.08 2.89 -10.08
CA ARG A 14 15.28 3.69 -8.86
C ARG A 14 16.56 4.52 -8.92
N GLN A 15 17.69 3.92 -9.30
CA GLN A 15 18.96 4.65 -9.34
C GLN A 15 18.95 5.74 -10.39
N ARG A 16 18.36 5.49 -11.56
CA ARG A 16 18.18 6.51 -12.61
C ARG A 16 17.37 7.69 -12.09
N PHE A 17 16.26 7.42 -11.39
CA PHE A 17 15.44 8.48 -10.80
C PHE A 17 16.20 9.28 -9.74
N ILE A 18 16.92 8.62 -8.84
CA ILE A 18 17.75 9.33 -7.83
C ILE A 18 18.79 10.22 -8.51
N ASN A 19 19.44 9.72 -9.55
CA ASN A 19 20.46 10.46 -10.28
C ASN A 19 19.89 11.60 -11.13
N SER A 20 18.61 11.55 -11.51
CA SER A 20 17.95 12.61 -12.27
C SER A 20 17.41 13.74 -11.40
N ILE A 21 17.51 13.65 -10.07
CA ILE A 21 17.05 14.70 -9.17
C ILE A 21 17.99 15.91 -9.28
N ASP A 22 17.48 17.01 -9.83
CA ASP A 22 18.16 18.30 -9.85
C ASP A 22 18.06 18.96 -8.47
N THR A 23 19.12 18.83 -7.69
CA THR A 23 19.21 19.40 -6.34
C THR A 23 19.21 20.93 -6.33
N ASP A 24 19.69 21.57 -7.40
CA ASP A 24 19.72 23.03 -7.52
C ASP A 24 18.33 23.58 -7.83
N ALA A 25 17.56 22.88 -8.68
CA ALA A 25 16.14 23.18 -8.88
C ALA A 25 15.35 23.04 -7.57
N ILE A 26 15.61 22.00 -6.78
CA ILE A 26 14.99 21.83 -5.46
C ILE A 26 15.36 22.98 -4.53
N CYS A 27 16.61 23.43 -4.49
CA CYS A 27 16.95 24.56 -3.63
C CYS A 27 16.32 25.87 -4.12
N ARG A 28 16.25 26.14 -5.43
CA ARG A 28 15.51 27.30 -5.95
C ARG A 28 14.04 27.27 -5.53
N LEU A 29 13.40 26.10 -5.63
CA LEU A 29 12.02 25.88 -5.20
C LEU A 29 11.85 26.10 -3.69
N VAL A 30 12.71 25.51 -2.87
CA VAL A 30 12.62 25.65 -1.41
C VAL A 30 12.88 27.10 -0.99
N SER A 31 13.82 27.78 -1.65
CA SER A 31 14.08 29.21 -1.43
C SER A 31 12.84 30.06 -1.70
N SER A 32 12.04 29.73 -2.74
CA SER A 32 10.80 30.47 -3.02
C SER A 32 9.72 30.26 -1.95
N TYR A 33 9.68 29.12 -1.26
CA TYR A 33 8.75 28.91 -0.14
C TYR A 33 9.22 29.56 1.15
N ALA A 34 10.53 29.54 1.42
CA ALA A 34 11.10 30.14 2.62
C ALA A 34 11.23 31.67 2.53
N GLY A 35 11.29 32.23 1.33
CA GLY A 35 11.67 33.63 1.11
C GLY A 35 13.13 33.92 1.45
N LEU A 36 13.97 32.88 1.55
CA LEU A 36 15.36 32.95 1.97
C LEU A 36 16.25 32.15 1.02
N PRO A 37 17.48 32.60 0.75
CA PRO A 37 18.43 31.81 -0.04
C PRO A 37 18.82 30.55 0.73
N CYS A 38 18.79 29.40 0.05
CA CYS A 38 19.35 28.15 0.58
C CYS A 38 20.58 27.69 -0.19
N LYS A 39 21.22 26.66 0.36
CA LYS A 39 22.10 25.74 -0.36
C LYS A 39 21.77 24.30 0.02
N THR A 40 22.05 23.36 -0.86
CA THR A 40 21.93 21.93 -0.53
C THR A 40 23.09 21.51 0.35
N PHE A 41 22.87 20.55 1.24
CA PHE A 41 23.94 20.00 2.08
C PHE A 41 23.86 18.47 2.16
N GLY A 42 25.02 17.84 2.11
CA GLY A 42 25.12 16.39 2.01
C GLY A 42 24.59 15.82 0.69
N SER A 43 24.78 14.52 0.48
CA SER A 43 24.19 13.81 -0.65
C SER A 43 22.74 13.41 -0.35
N PRO A 44 21.85 13.41 -1.37
CA PRO A 44 20.50 12.87 -1.22
C PRO A 44 20.52 11.48 -0.58
N LYS A 45 19.66 11.27 0.41
CA LYS A 45 19.53 9.98 1.10
C LYS A 45 18.22 9.34 0.67
N HIS A 46 18.20 8.04 0.48
CA HIS A 46 16.98 7.36 0.08
C HIS A 46 16.72 6.13 0.93
N GLY A 47 15.43 5.87 1.15
CA GLY A 47 14.92 4.64 1.71
C GLY A 47 14.38 3.72 0.62
N SER A 48 13.43 2.87 1.01
CA SER A 48 12.74 1.97 0.08
C SER A 48 11.73 2.67 -0.81
N PHE A 49 11.15 3.78 -0.34
CA PHE A 49 9.99 4.45 -0.95
C PHE A 49 10.20 5.93 -1.24
N ASN A 50 11.22 6.56 -0.65
CA ASN A 50 11.41 8.01 -0.76
C ASN A 50 12.90 8.35 -0.87
N VAL A 51 13.17 9.48 -1.51
CA VAL A 51 14.44 10.19 -1.51
C VAL A 51 14.26 11.48 -0.72
N CYS A 52 15.25 11.84 0.08
CA CYS A 52 15.32 13.09 0.82
C CYS A 52 16.51 13.90 0.30
N VAL A 53 16.22 15.13 -0.12
CA VAL A 53 17.21 16.17 -0.41
C VAL A 53 17.21 17.14 0.76
N PHE A 54 18.40 17.52 1.24
CA PHE A 54 18.52 18.38 2.41
C PHE A 54 19.05 19.75 2.01
N VAL A 55 18.44 20.78 2.57
CA VAL A 55 18.77 22.18 2.30
C VAL A 55 18.97 22.93 3.59
N GLU A 56 19.97 23.81 3.60
CA GLU A 56 20.28 24.67 4.72
C GLU A 56 20.16 26.13 4.34
N PHE A 57 19.56 26.87 5.26
CA PHE A 57 19.49 28.32 5.31
C PHE A 57 20.47 28.80 6.39
N GLU A 58 20.51 30.10 6.65
CA GLU A 58 21.39 30.69 7.66
C GLU A 58 21.17 30.11 9.07
N THR A 59 19.92 29.95 9.49
CA THR A 59 19.59 29.56 10.88
C THR A 59 18.83 28.24 11.00
N MET A 60 18.45 27.64 9.86
CA MET A 60 17.52 26.52 9.84
C MET A 60 17.81 25.57 8.69
N ARG A 61 17.32 24.33 8.82
CA ARG A 61 17.52 23.26 7.85
C ARG A 61 16.19 22.61 7.55
N TRP A 62 15.96 22.32 6.27
CA TRP A 62 14.78 21.60 5.80
C TRP A 62 15.16 20.35 5.01
N ALA A 63 14.21 19.44 4.94
CA ALA A 63 14.26 18.25 4.10
C ALA A 63 13.13 18.29 3.08
N VAL A 64 13.46 18.00 1.82
CA VAL A 64 12.50 17.77 0.75
C VAL A 64 12.43 16.29 0.49
N ARG A 65 11.25 15.71 0.74
CA ARG A 65 10.99 14.29 0.59
C ARG A 65 10.20 14.03 -0.68
N ILE A 66 10.72 13.17 -1.54
CA ILE A 66 10.21 12.85 -2.87
C ILE A 66 9.94 11.34 -2.95
N PRO A 67 8.72 10.89 -3.26
CA PRO A 67 8.41 9.48 -3.47
C PRO A 67 9.14 8.88 -4.66
N LEU A 68 9.50 7.60 -4.56
CA LEU A 68 10.08 6.82 -5.65
C LEU A 68 8.96 6.24 -6.54
N PRO A 69 8.86 6.64 -7.83
CA PRO A 69 7.73 6.28 -8.69
C PRO A 69 7.57 4.76 -8.88
N ALA A 70 8.67 4.02 -9.06
CA ALA A 70 8.66 2.60 -9.37
C ALA A 70 8.13 1.68 -8.24
N ARG A 71 7.81 2.23 -7.06
CA ARG A 71 7.35 1.45 -5.88
C ARG A 71 6.11 2.02 -5.20
N ALA A 72 5.54 3.07 -5.77
CA ALA A 72 4.35 3.69 -5.23
C ALA A 72 3.31 3.80 -6.35
N ALA A 73 2.45 2.78 -6.46
CA ALA A 73 1.12 3.01 -7.00
C ALA A 73 0.43 4.03 -6.08
N TRP A 74 -0.30 4.99 -6.66
CA TRP A 74 -1.17 5.92 -5.92
C TRP A 74 -0.33 6.84 -5.01
N ILE A 75 0.63 7.53 -5.63
CA ILE A 75 1.65 8.35 -4.95
C ILE A 75 1.00 9.47 -4.15
N ASP A 76 -0.01 10.12 -4.73
CA ASP A 76 -0.65 11.29 -4.13
C ASP A 76 -1.46 10.87 -2.90
N GLU A 77 -2.20 9.76 -2.98
CA GLU A 77 -2.98 9.19 -1.87
C GLU A 77 -2.08 8.74 -0.71
N LYS A 78 -0.90 8.17 -1.02
CA LYS A 78 0.10 7.82 -0.01
C LYS A 78 0.64 9.04 0.72
N ILE A 79 0.90 10.11 -0.02
CA ILE A 79 1.42 11.35 0.55
C ILE A 79 0.35 12.07 1.36
N GLU A 80 -0.90 12.06 0.91
CA GLU A 80 -2.05 12.54 1.67
C GLU A 80 -2.17 11.79 3.00
N THR A 81 -2.06 10.46 2.97
CA THR A 81 -2.09 9.62 4.19
C THR A 81 -0.93 9.95 5.14
N GLU A 82 0.29 10.14 4.61
CA GLU A 82 1.45 10.53 5.40
C GLU A 82 1.25 11.89 6.08
N LEU A 83 0.77 12.89 5.33
CA LEU A 83 0.47 14.23 5.83
C LEU A 83 -0.62 14.21 6.91
N ALA A 84 -1.71 13.47 6.67
CA ALA A 84 -2.80 13.31 7.64
C ALA A 84 -2.30 12.67 8.95
N THR A 85 -1.44 11.66 8.83
CA THR A 85 -0.83 10.98 9.98
C THR A 85 0.09 11.91 10.77
N MET A 86 0.98 12.65 10.10
CA MET A 86 1.86 13.62 10.76
C MET A 86 1.06 14.68 11.53
N ARG A 87 -0.01 15.22 10.90
CA ARG A 87 -0.92 16.18 11.54
C ARG A 87 -1.61 15.59 12.76
N TYR A 88 -2.13 14.37 12.65
CA TYR A 88 -2.80 13.69 13.76
C TYR A 88 -1.84 13.46 14.94
N VAL A 89 -0.65 12.91 14.68
CA VAL A 89 0.37 12.64 15.72
C VAL A 89 0.79 13.92 16.40
N SER A 90 1.05 15.00 15.63
CA SER A 90 1.39 16.30 16.18
C SER A 90 0.28 16.90 17.05
N ALA A 91 -0.99 16.64 16.72
CA ALA A 91 -2.13 17.22 17.43
C ALA A 91 -2.57 16.40 18.65
N LYS A 92 -2.29 15.09 18.68
CA LYS A 92 -2.81 14.17 19.69
C LYS A 92 -1.76 13.59 20.62
N THR A 93 -0.48 13.82 20.34
CA THR A 93 0.62 13.22 21.12
C THR A 93 1.70 14.25 21.39
N THR A 94 2.59 13.93 22.32
CA THR A 94 3.83 14.70 22.57
C THR A 94 5.01 14.22 21.74
N ILE A 95 4.78 13.30 20.79
CA ILE A 95 5.83 12.73 19.95
C ILE A 95 6.28 13.81 18.97
N PRO A 96 7.57 14.19 18.96
CA PRO A 96 8.05 15.20 18.03
C PRO A 96 8.04 14.65 16.60
N VAL A 97 7.29 15.31 15.73
CA VAL A 97 7.29 15.05 14.28
C VAL A 97 7.77 16.30 13.53
N PRO A 98 8.45 16.15 12.38
CA PRO A 98 8.87 17.30 11.58
C PRO A 98 7.67 18.17 11.18
N ARG A 99 7.79 19.50 11.30
CA ARG A 99 6.76 20.40 10.79
C ARG A 99 6.77 20.38 9.27
N VAL A 100 5.60 20.28 8.65
CA VAL A 100 5.44 20.40 7.20
C VAL A 100 5.26 21.87 6.83
N HIS A 101 6.10 22.37 5.93
CA HIS A 101 6.04 23.76 5.42
C HIS A 101 5.22 23.87 4.14
N ALA A 102 5.37 22.89 3.24
CA ALA A 102 4.64 22.82 1.99
C ALA A 102 4.60 21.39 1.47
N TYR A 103 3.65 21.09 0.60
CA TYR A 103 3.57 19.83 -0.13
C TYR A 103 2.88 20.05 -1.47
N PHE A 104 3.22 19.22 -2.45
CA PHE A 104 2.59 19.23 -3.77
C PHE A 104 2.31 17.81 -4.21
N PHE A 105 1.16 17.63 -4.86
CA PHE A 105 0.80 16.43 -5.58
C PHE A 105 1.38 16.44 -6.99
N THR A 106 1.33 15.30 -7.69
CA THR A 106 1.92 15.17 -9.02
C THR A 106 1.36 16.22 -9.97
N LYS A 107 0.03 16.42 -9.94
CA LYS A 107 -0.65 17.44 -10.72
C LYS A 107 -0.36 18.83 -10.15
N GLY A 108 0.36 19.65 -10.91
CA GLY A 108 0.71 21.03 -10.51
C GLY A 108 2.02 21.16 -9.74
N SER A 109 2.81 20.08 -9.61
CA SER A 109 4.14 20.15 -9.02
C SER A 109 5.13 20.91 -9.91
N PRO A 110 5.86 21.91 -9.38
CA PRO A 110 6.92 22.62 -10.10
C PRO A 110 8.09 21.74 -10.55
N ILE A 111 8.25 20.56 -9.94
CA ILE A 111 9.32 19.60 -10.25
C ILE A 111 8.78 18.29 -10.84
N GLN A 112 7.56 18.34 -11.39
CA GLN A 112 6.91 17.22 -12.09
C GLN A 112 6.76 15.93 -11.25
N THR A 113 6.84 16.05 -9.92
CA THR A 113 6.71 14.93 -8.99
C THR A 113 6.16 15.39 -7.65
N THR A 114 5.45 14.52 -6.95
CA THR A 114 4.94 14.77 -5.59
C THR A 114 6.10 15.01 -4.62
N PHE A 115 5.97 15.94 -3.69
CA PHE A 115 6.97 16.16 -2.65
C PHE A 115 6.38 16.77 -1.37
N ILE A 116 7.12 16.64 -0.28
CA ILE A 116 6.87 17.31 0.99
C ILE A 116 8.11 18.09 1.40
N ILE A 117 7.96 19.37 1.74
CA ILE A 117 8.96 20.22 2.38
C ILE A 117 8.67 20.22 3.89
N MET A 118 9.63 19.81 4.69
CA MET A 118 9.48 19.69 6.14
C MET A 118 10.76 20.06 6.89
N ASP A 119 10.66 20.24 8.21
CA ASP A 119 11.82 20.45 9.06
C ASP A 119 12.85 19.32 8.90
N TYR A 120 14.12 19.68 8.89
CA TYR A 120 15.20 18.72 9.05
C TYR A 120 15.38 18.43 10.54
N VAL A 121 15.24 17.16 10.92
CA VAL A 121 15.47 16.72 12.29
C VAL A 121 16.91 16.23 12.41
N GLN A 122 17.74 16.99 13.12
CA GLN A 122 19.09 16.58 13.46
C GLN A 122 19.03 15.41 14.45
N GLY A 123 19.68 14.30 14.12
CA GLY A 123 19.71 13.14 14.99
C GLY A 123 20.62 12.03 14.47
N GLN A 124 20.77 10.98 15.27
CA GLN A 124 21.45 9.75 14.88
C GLN A 124 20.41 8.66 14.67
N THR A 125 20.63 7.80 13.67
CA THR A 125 19.74 6.65 13.51
C THR A 125 20.01 5.65 14.63
N LEU A 126 18.99 4.88 15.03
CA LEU A 126 19.19 3.80 16.00
C LEU A 126 20.27 2.81 15.54
N LYS A 127 20.40 2.59 14.22
CA LYS A 127 21.46 1.74 13.68
C LYS A 127 22.85 2.28 14.02
N ASP A 128 23.06 3.59 13.89
CA ASP A 128 24.35 4.24 14.17
C ASP A 128 24.68 4.21 15.66
N LEU A 129 23.65 4.29 16.51
CA LEU A 129 23.74 4.10 17.96
C LEU A 129 23.98 2.63 18.38
N GLY A 130 24.29 1.74 17.44
CA GLY A 130 24.62 0.35 17.71
C GLY A 130 23.40 -0.55 17.96
N PHE A 131 22.18 -0.06 17.77
CA PHE A 131 21.00 -0.93 17.78
C PHE A 131 21.08 -1.83 16.56
N LYS A 132 21.41 -3.10 16.81
CA LYS A 132 21.43 -4.11 15.77
C LYS A 132 20.02 -4.26 15.22
N LYS A 133 19.93 -4.29 13.89
CA LYS A 133 18.75 -4.85 13.22
C LYS A 133 18.67 -6.33 13.60
N GLY A 134 18.10 -6.64 14.76
CA GLY A 134 17.70 -7.97 15.18
C GLY A 134 17.21 -8.83 14.02
N LYS A 135 17.69 -10.07 13.94
CA LYS A 135 17.25 -11.02 12.90
C LYS A 135 15.72 -11.26 12.93
N ARG A 136 15.05 -10.78 13.98
CA ARG A 136 13.60 -10.73 14.25
C ARG A 136 12.85 -9.51 13.69
N TRP A 137 13.47 -8.52 13.04
CA TRP A 137 12.74 -7.36 12.48
C TRP A 137 11.86 -7.67 11.25
N ARG A 138 11.88 -8.91 10.73
CA ARG A 138 10.82 -9.40 9.83
C ARG A 138 9.62 -10.00 10.59
N SER A 139 9.79 -10.28 11.87
CA SER A 139 8.83 -11.01 12.72
C SER A 139 8.10 -10.12 13.73
N TYR A 140 8.66 -8.93 14.05
CA TYR A 140 8.17 -8.03 15.11
C TYR A 140 7.62 -6.69 14.63
N SER A 141 7.21 -6.58 13.36
CA SER A 141 6.25 -5.53 12.95
C SER A 141 4.91 -5.62 13.73
N ARG A 142 4.66 -6.76 14.39
CA ARG A 142 3.41 -7.08 15.09
C ARG A 142 3.20 -6.48 16.48
N LEU A 143 4.21 -5.92 17.15
CA LEU A 143 4.04 -5.42 18.54
C LEU A 143 4.15 -3.90 18.70
N THR A 144 4.67 -3.15 17.73
CA THR A 144 4.36 -1.70 17.64
C THR A 144 3.08 -1.43 16.86
N GLU A 145 2.53 -2.45 16.19
CA GLU A 145 1.11 -2.56 15.83
C GLU A 145 0.20 -2.74 17.06
N SER A 146 0.72 -3.15 18.23
CA SER A 146 -0.12 -3.40 19.42
C SER A 146 -0.47 -2.15 20.24
N THR A 147 0.00 -0.98 19.81
CA THR A 147 -0.52 0.33 20.26
C THR A 147 -1.19 1.11 19.13
N LEU A 148 -1.23 0.56 17.92
CA LEU A 148 -2.11 1.04 16.87
C LEU A 148 -3.46 0.37 17.08
N PRO A 149 -4.57 1.12 17.02
CA PRO A 149 -5.88 0.50 17.07
C PRO A 149 -6.01 -0.51 15.91
N PRO A 150 -6.86 -1.55 16.05
CA PRO A 150 -7.04 -2.57 15.02
C PRO A 150 -7.22 -1.95 13.62
N ILE A 151 -6.72 -2.63 12.58
CA ILE A 151 -6.63 -2.14 11.18
C ILE A 151 -7.94 -1.53 10.63
N TRP A 152 -9.12 -1.92 11.14
CA TRP A 152 -10.40 -1.31 10.79
C TRP A 152 -10.61 0.12 11.34
N LEU A 153 -9.72 0.60 12.21
CA LEU A 153 -9.71 1.96 12.77
C LEU A 153 -8.71 2.90 12.09
N THR A 154 -7.71 2.39 11.36
CA THR A 154 -6.60 3.20 10.81
C THR A 154 -6.77 3.58 9.34
N GLY A 155 -7.92 3.30 8.71
CA GLY A 155 -8.16 3.67 7.31
C GLY A 155 -7.22 2.97 6.31
N GLY A 156 -6.68 1.79 6.67
CA GLY A 156 -6.03 0.93 5.68
C GLY A 156 -7.08 0.41 4.70
N ASN A 157 -6.75 0.37 3.40
CA ASN A 157 -7.65 -0.16 2.37
C ASN A 157 -8.18 -1.55 2.81
N PRO A 158 -9.51 -1.77 2.83
CA PRO A 158 -10.11 -3.04 3.25
C PRO A 158 -9.57 -4.28 2.49
N GLU A 159 -8.95 -4.08 1.32
CA GLU A 159 -8.20 -5.10 0.58
C GLU A 159 -7.09 -5.78 1.42
N TRP A 160 -6.45 -5.05 2.35
CA TRP A 160 -5.45 -5.62 3.27
C TRP A 160 -6.06 -6.60 4.26
N MET A 161 -7.32 -6.40 4.63
CA MET A 161 -8.04 -7.36 5.47
C MET A 161 -8.23 -8.65 4.67
N LEU A 162 -8.73 -8.57 3.43
CA LEU A 162 -8.94 -9.72 2.52
C LEU A 162 -7.68 -10.58 2.37
N LEU A 163 -6.51 -9.95 2.24
CA LEU A 163 -5.23 -10.66 2.06
C LEU A 163 -4.68 -11.31 3.34
N ASN A 164 -5.21 -10.98 4.52
CA ASN A 164 -4.62 -11.39 5.80
C ASN A 164 -5.64 -11.96 6.80
N LYS A 165 -6.55 -12.81 6.30
CA LYS A 165 -7.55 -13.58 7.08
C LYS A 165 -6.97 -14.25 8.34
N GLY A 166 -5.78 -14.83 8.22
CA GLY A 166 -5.10 -15.50 9.35
C GLY A 166 -4.71 -14.54 10.48
N ALA A 167 -4.23 -13.34 10.15
CA ALA A 167 -3.96 -12.34 11.18
C ALA A 167 -5.26 -11.83 11.81
N PHE A 168 -6.31 -11.59 11.01
CA PHE A 168 -7.61 -11.18 11.54
C PHE A 168 -8.14 -12.17 12.59
N TYR A 169 -8.17 -13.47 12.27
CA TYR A 169 -8.61 -14.48 13.24
C TYR A 169 -7.73 -14.55 14.48
N THR A 170 -6.41 -14.38 14.31
CA THR A 170 -5.49 -14.35 15.44
C THR A 170 -5.81 -13.19 16.38
N GLU A 171 -6.10 -12.00 15.84
CA GLU A 171 -6.42 -10.82 16.64
C GLU A 171 -7.82 -10.88 17.25
N VAL A 172 -8.83 -11.36 16.51
CA VAL A 172 -10.18 -11.59 17.04
C VAL A 172 -10.14 -12.62 18.18
N GLY A 173 -9.42 -13.72 18.01
CA GLY A 173 -9.24 -14.73 19.06
C GLY A 173 -8.56 -14.15 20.31
N ARG A 174 -7.54 -13.30 20.16
CA ARG A 174 -6.91 -12.60 21.29
C ARG A 174 -7.84 -11.63 21.99
N LEU A 175 -8.65 -10.89 21.22
CA LEU A 175 -9.66 -9.99 21.77
C LEU A 175 -10.69 -10.76 22.59
N ILE A 176 -11.24 -11.85 22.04
CA ILE A 176 -12.19 -12.72 22.74
C ILE A 176 -11.55 -13.26 24.03
N ALA A 177 -10.34 -13.80 23.97
CA ALA A 177 -9.63 -14.29 25.16
C ALA A 177 -9.40 -13.20 26.22
N THR A 178 -9.14 -11.96 25.79
CA THR A 178 -8.98 -10.82 26.70
C THR A 178 -10.31 -10.44 27.36
N ILE A 179 -11.39 -10.41 26.58
CA ILE A 179 -12.75 -10.17 27.08
C ILE A 179 -13.15 -11.25 28.09
N GLU A 180 -12.93 -12.52 27.77
CA GLU A 180 -13.20 -13.65 28.67
C GLU A 180 -12.40 -13.54 29.98
N ASN A 181 -11.12 -13.18 29.90
CA ASN A 181 -10.29 -12.99 31.08
C ASN A 181 -10.80 -11.84 31.96
N ARG A 182 -11.27 -10.75 31.34
CA ARG A 182 -11.87 -9.61 32.03
C ARG A 182 -13.20 -9.96 32.67
N GLU A 183 -14.07 -10.66 31.95
CA GLU A 183 -15.36 -11.14 32.45
C GLU A 183 -15.16 -12.09 33.64
N LYS A 184 -14.19 -13.02 33.57
CA LYS A 184 -13.81 -13.90 34.69
C LYS A 184 -13.28 -13.12 35.89
N ALA A 185 -12.37 -12.16 35.67
CA ALA A 185 -11.81 -11.35 36.75
C ALA A 185 -12.88 -10.49 37.47
N LEU A 186 -13.90 -10.06 36.73
CA LEU A 186 -15.03 -9.28 37.24
C LEU A 186 -16.21 -10.13 37.71
N GLN A 187 -16.12 -11.46 37.60
CA GLN A 187 -17.24 -12.40 37.84
C GLN A 187 -18.51 -12.04 37.04
N ALA A 188 -18.32 -11.39 35.89
CA ALA A 188 -19.40 -10.99 35.00
C ALA A 188 -19.81 -12.18 34.10
N PRO A 189 -21.10 -12.32 33.76
CA PRO A 189 -21.54 -13.34 32.82
C PRO A 189 -20.91 -13.10 31.43
N PRO A 190 -20.58 -14.17 30.68
CA PRO A 190 -19.93 -14.06 29.39
C PRO A 190 -20.92 -13.62 28.30
N GLN A 191 -21.20 -12.32 28.25
CA GLN A 191 -22.09 -11.72 27.25
C GLN A 191 -21.28 -11.18 26.08
N LEU A 192 -20.22 -10.40 26.35
CA LEU A 192 -19.42 -9.79 25.29
C LEU A 192 -18.56 -10.86 24.61
N SER A 193 -17.92 -11.76 25.36
CA SER A 193 -17.14 -12.85 24.75
C SER A 193 -17.97 -13.70 23.80
N ARG A 194 -19.22 -14.03 24.17
CA ARG A 194 -20.16 -14.79 23.31
C ARG A 194 -20.59 -14.05 22.06
N GLU A 195 -20.86 -12.75 22.16
CA GLU A 195 -21.24 -11.95 20.99
C GLU A 195 -20.07 -11.81 20.02
N TRP A 196 -18.86 -11.57 20.53
CA TRP A 196 -17.66 -11.41 19.71
C TRP A 196 -17.14 -12.72 19.13
N ALA A 197 -17.39 -13.86 19.78
CA ALA A 197 -17.08 -15.20 19.23
C ALA A 197 -17.79 -15.46 17.90
N LYS A 198 -18.95 -14.83 17.64
CA LYS A 198 -19.64 -14.94 16.35
C LYS A 198 -18.84 -14.34 15.19
N MET A 199 -17.89 -13.44 15.47
CA MET A 199 -17.03 -12.79 14.48
C MET A 199 -15.83 -13.62 14.04
N GLU A 200 -15.59 -14.82 14.61
CA GLU A 200 -14.60 -15.78 14.08
C GLU A 200 -14.94 -16.31 12.68
N LYS A 201 -16.09 -15.92 12.13
CA LYS A 201 -16.55 -16.29 10.79
C LYS A 201 -16.35 -15.12 9.81
N TRP A 202 -15.23 -15.16 9.07
CA TRP A 202 -14.76 -14.10 8.16
C TRP A 202 -15.74 -13.66 7.06
N TYR A 203 -16.59 -14.57 6.60
CA TYR A 203 -17.41 -14.38 5.40
C TYR A 203 -18.44 -13.26 5.54
N TYR A 204 -18.95 -12.99 6.74
CA TYR A 204 -19.87 -11.87 6.95
C TYR A 204 -19.19 -10.52 6.72
N MET A 205 -17.92 -10.40 7.12
CA MET A 205 -17.20 -9.14 7.03
C MET A 205 -16.81 -8.80 5.60
N ALA A 206 -16.33 -9.80 4.84
CA ALA A 206 -16.03 -9.62 3.42
C ALA A 206 -17.29 -9.25 2.61
N VAL A 207 -18.43 -9.90 2.88
CA VAL A 207 -19.71 -9.56 2.23
C VAL A 207 -20.19 -8.16 2.64
N VAL A 208 -20.10 -7.81 3.92
CA VAL A 208 -20.47 -6.46 4.40
C VAL A 208 -19.58 -5.38 3.77
N ILE A 209 -18.27 -5.61 3.64
CA ILE A 209 -17.35 -4.70 2.94
C ILE A 209 -17.75 -4.56 1.47
N ALA A 210 -18.09 -5.65 0.77
CA ALA A 210 -18.54 -5.60 -0.62
C ALA A 210 -19.83 -4.78 -0.80
N LEU A 211 -20.75 -4.87 0.16
CA LEU A 211 -22.01 -4.14 0.14
C LEU A 211 -21.84 -2.65 0.49
N LEU A 212 -20.89 -2.32 1.38
CA LEU A 212 -20.61 -0.94 1.78
C LEU A 212 -19.64 -0.22 0.84
N SER A 213 -18.84 -0.96 0.08
CA SER A 213 -17.81 -0.45 -0.83
C SER A 213 -17.85 -1.23 -2.16
N PRO A 214 -18.74 -0.84 -3.09
CA PRO A 214 -18.97 -1.56 -4.34
C PRO A 214 -17.72 -1.67 -5.24
N ASP A 215 -16.78 -0.73 -5.10
CA ASP A 215 -15.47 -0.71 -5.76
C ASP A 215 -14.59 -1.91 -5.39
N LEU A 216 -14.83 -2.53 -4.22
CA LEU A 216 -14.09 -3.71 -3.75
C LEU A 216 -14.76 -5.04 -4.13
N MET A 217 -15.94 -5.02 -4.75
CA MET A 217 -16.68 -6.25 -5.09
C MET A 217 -15.86 -7.21 -5.95
N HIS A 218 -15.07 -6.69 -6.90
CA HIS A 218 -14.22 -7.52 -7.75
C HIS A 218 -13.20 -8.32 -6.92
N ASN A 219 -12.49 -7.65 -6.03
CA ASN A 219 -11.46 -8.26 -5.18
C ASN A 219 -12.07 -9.28 -4.22
N ILE A 220 -13.25 -8.97 -3.67
CA ILE A 220 -13.96 -9.84 -2.73
C ILE A 220 -14.52 -11.08 -3.44
N TYR A 221 -15.10 -10.91 -4.63
CA TYR A 221 -15.60 -12.00 -5.47
C TYR A 221 -14.48 -12.99 -5.79
N TRP A 222 -13.34 -12.50 -6.30
CA TRP A 222 -12.20 -13.35 -6.63
C TRP A 222 -11.54 -13.96 -5.39
N HIS A 223 -11.48 -13.23 -4.28
CA HIS A 223 -11.00 -13.79 -3.02
C HIS A 223 -11.85 -14.98 -2.55
N PHE A 224 -13.19 -14.85 -2.61
CA PHE A 224 -14.12 -15.94 -2.30
C PHE A 224 -13.93 -17.14 -3.21
N LEU A 225 -13.86 -16.89 -4.53
CA LEU A 225 -13.68 -17.94 -5.52
C LEU A 225 -12.36 -18.70 -5.33
N PHE A 226 -11.26 -17.98 -5.08
CA PHE A 226 -9.92 -18.57 -5.06
C PHE A 226 -9.47 -19.13 -3.70
N ASN A 227 -10.03 -18.69 -2.58
CA ASN A 227 -9.53 -19.07 -1.25
C ASN A 227 -10.54 -19.78 -0.35
N GLU A 228 -11.84 -19.63 -0.59
CA GLU A 228 -12.86 -20.13 0.33
C GLU A 228 -13.76 -21.22 -0.25
N ILE A 229 -14.09 -21.13 -1.55
CA ILE A 229 -14.92 -22.14 -2.22
C ILE A 229 -14.06 -23.30 -2.73
N GLU A 230 -12.81 -23.04 -3.09
CA GLU A 230 -11.94 -24.01 -3.75
C GLU A 230 -10.59 -24.13 -3.06
N GLU A 231 -10.06 -25.36 -3.08
CA GLU A 231 -8.86 -25.85 -2.39
C GLU A 231 -7.83 -24.77 -2.05
N ALA A 232 -7.52 -24.65 -0.75
CA ALA A 232 -6.50 -23.72 -0.29
C ALA A 232 -5.17 -23.97 -0.99
N MET A 233 -4.59 -22.92 -1.58
CA MET A 233 -3.31 -23.00 -2.27
C MET A 233 -2.23 -23.56 -1.32
N PRO A 234 -1.52 -24.63 -1.69
CA PRO A 234 -0.47 -25.19 -0.84
C PRO A 234 0.65 -24.16 -0.59
N PRO A 235 1.19 -24.09 0.64
CA PRO A 235 2.26 -23.15 0.97
C PRO A 235 3.47 -23.31 0.04
N GLY A 236 3.88 -22.23 -0.62
CA GLY A 236 5.06 -22.22 -1.49
C GLY A 236 4.80 -22.56 -2.96
N SER A 237 3.56 -22.91 -3.32
CA SER A 237 3.15 -23.09 -4.73
C SER A 237 3.19 -21.76 -5.49
N LYS A 238 3.56 -21.81 -6.78
CA LYS A 238 3.42 -20.65 -7.65
C LYS A 238 1.95 -20.47 -8.02
N PHE A 239 1.45 -19.24 -7.87
CA PHE A 239 0.05 -18.92 -8.18
C PHE A 239 -0.37 -19.37 -9.58
N ARG A 240 0.48 -19.19 -10.60
CA ARG A 240 0.18 -19.61 -11.98
C ARG A 240 -0.05 -21.11 -12.11
N ASP A 241 0.78 -21.92 -11.46
CA ASP A 241 0.70 -23.38 -11.55
C ASP A 241 -0.57 -23.88 -10.84
N PHE A 242 -0.90 -23.28 -9.69
CA PHE A 242 -2.17 -23.51 -8.99
C PHE A 242 -3.37 -23.06 -9.84
N TYR A 243 -3.32 -21.88 -10.44
CA TYR A 243 -4.38 -21.36 -11.30
C TYR A 243 -4.67 -22.29 -12.47
N LEU A 244 -3.65 -22.69 -13.24
CA LEU A 244 -3.82 -23.56 -14.40
C LEU A 244 -4.33 -24.96 -14.01
N THR A 245 -3.98 -25.45 -12.82
CA THR A 245 -4.34 -26.82 -12.40
C THR A 245 -5.70 -26.88 -11.72
N ALA A 246 -5.96 -25.97 -10.77
CA ALA A 246 -7.13 -26.03 -9.90
C ALA A 246 -8.30 -25.17 -10.40
N ILE A 247 -8.02 -24.04 -11.07
CA ILE A 247 -9.02 -22.99 -11.28
C ILE A 247 -9.41 -22.86 -12.76
N ALA A 248 -8.45 -22.76 -13.68
CA ALA A 248 -8.71 -22.53 -15.10
C ALA A 248 -9.67 -23.57 -15.70
N PRO A 249 -9.53 -24.90 -15.48
CA PRO A 249 -10.45 -25.88 -16.04
C PRO A 249 -11.91 -25.70 -15.57
N ARG A 250 -12.09 -25.22 -14.34
CA ARG A 250 -13.40 -25.00 -13.73
C ARG A 250 -14.04 -23.72 -14.24
N LEU A 251 -13.25 -22.65 -14.38
CA LEU A 251 -13.69 -21.42 -15.04
C LEU A 251 -14.10 -21.69 -16.50
N THR A 252 -13.32 -22.48 -17.24
CA THR A 252 -13.68 -22.92 -18.58
C THR A 252 -15.03 -23.65 -18.56
N ALA A 253 -15.20 -24.66 -17.70
CA ALA A 253 -16.46 -25.38 -17.57
C ALA A 253 -17.64 -24.48 -17.14
N PHE A 254 -17.41 -23.47 -16.30
CA PHE A 254 -18.42 -22.49 -15.90
C PHE A 254 -18.85 -21.62 -17.09
N ILE A 255 -17.91 -21.22 -17.94
CA ILE A 255 -18.15 -20.37 -19.12
C ILE A 255 -18.84 -21.14 -20.25
N GLU A 256 -18.65 -22.47 -20.35
CA GLU A 256 -19.16 -23.31 -21.44
C GLU A 256 -20.66 -23.18 -21.76
N GLN A 257 -21.48 -22.69 -20.82
CA GLN A 257 -22.90 -22.47 -21.06
C GLN A 257 -23.15 -21.41 -22.17
N PRO A 258 -24.07 -21.65 -23.12
CA PRO A 258 -24.27 -20.79 -24.29
C PRO A 258 -24.49 -19.31 -23.96
N LYS A 259 -25.27 -19.00 -22.92
CA LYS A 259 -25.52 -17.62 -22.46
C LYS A 259 -24.24 -16.93 -21.95
N ARG A 260 -23.35 -17.66 -21.29
CA ARG A 260 -22.09 -17.14 -20.73
C ARG A 260 -21.03 -16.97 -21.81
N LYS A 261 -20.94 -17.92 -22.75
CA LYS A 261 -20.13 -17.77 -23.97
C LYS A 261 -20.53 -16.52 -24.76
N ALA A 262 -21.83 -16.32 -24.99
CA ALA A 262 -22.32 -15.14 -25.69
C ALA A 262 -22.00 -13.83 -24.94
N LEU A 263 -22.12 -13.84 -23.61
CA LEU A 263 -21.74 -12.70 -22.77
C LEU A 263 -20.23 -12.41 -22.84
N LEU A 264 -19.40 -13.45 -22.77
CA LEU A 264 -17.94 -13.32 -22.84
C LEU A 264 -17.51 -12.76 -24.20
N ALA A 265 -18.02 -13.32 -25.30
CA ALA A 265 -17.73 -12.82 -26.65
C ALA A 265 -18.11 -11.34 -26.81
N ARG A 266 -19.27 -10.93 -26.28
CA ARG A 266 -19.66 -9.51 -26.27
C ARG A 266 -18.69 -8.65 -25.48
N LYS A 267 -18.22 -9.13 -24.32
CA LYS A 267 -17.26 -8.41 -23.47
C LYS A 267 -15.89 -8.30 -24.12
N GLU A 268 -15.44 -9.34 -24.82
CA GLU A 268 -14.22 -9.32 -25.62
C GLU A 268 -14.31 -8.32 -26.78
N ASP A 269 -15.46 -8.24 -27.46
CA ASP A 269 -15.71 -7.24 -28.48
C ASP A 269 -15.70 -5.81 -27.94
N GLU A 270 -16.38 -5.56 -26.81
CA GLU A 270 -16.35 -4.28 -26.09
C GLU A 270 -14.90 -3.88 -25.73
N GLN A 271 -14.11 -4.84 -25.22
CA GLN A 271 -12.73 -4.60 -24.82
C GLN A 271 -11.81 -4.30 -26.02
N ARG A 272 -11.98 -5.01 -27.13
CA ARG A 272 -11.23 -4.75 -28.38
C ARG A 272 -11.53 -3.36 -28.94
N ARG A 273 -12.81 -2.97 -28.94
CA ARG A 273 -13.23 -1.62 -29.37
C ARG A 273 -12.59 -0.54 -28.49
N PHE A 274 -12.63 -0.73 -27.17
CA PHE A 274 -11.96 0.17 -26.23
C PHE A 274 -10.46 0.31 -26.50
N PHE A 275 -9.75 -0.78 -26.84
CA PHE A 275 -8.33 -0.71 -27.17
C PHE A 275 -8.04 0.03 -28.48
N GLU A 276 -8.94 -0.03 -29.46
CA GLU A 276 -8.83 0.76 -30.69
C GLU A 276 -9.14 2.24 -30.45
N ASP A 277 -10.20 2.54 -29.70
CA ASP A 277 -10.56 3.92 -29.33
C ASP A 277 -9.42 4.57 -28.51
N GLU A 278 -8.81 3.83 -27.58
CA GLU A 278 -7.63 4.26 -26.84
C GLU A 278 -6.41 4.49 -27.75
N LYS A 279 -6.21 3.61 -28.74
CA LYS A 279 -5.13 3.77 -29.74
C LYS A 279 -5.29 5.09 -30.49
N GLU A 280 -6.50 5.37 -30.97
CA GLU A 280 -6.82 6.60 -31.70
C GLU A 280 -6.66 7.84 -30.82
N HIS A 281 -7.21 7.80 -29.60
CA HIS A 281 -7.15 8.91 -28.65
C HIS A 281 -5.71 9.30 -28.26
N PHE A 282 -4.85 8.30 -28.02
CA PHE A 282 -3.45 8.53 -27.61
C PHE A 282 -2.46 8.50 -28.79
N GLN A 283 -2.93 8.37 -30.03
CA GLN A 283 -2.10 8.26 -31.24
C GLN A 283 -1.04 7.15 -31.15
N ASN A 284 -1.39 6.04 -30.51
CA ASN A 284 -0.49 4.92 -30.36
C ASN A 284 -0.31 4.18 -31.70
N PRO A 285 0.88 3.64 -32.00
CA PRO A 285 1.13 2.93 -33.25
C PRO A 285 0.39 1.58 -33.32
N TYR A 286 0.00 1.01 -32.18
CA TYR A 286 -0.68 -0.29 -32.09
C TYR A 286 -1.73 -0.29 -30.97
N ALA A 287 -2.84 -0.99 -31.19
CA ALA A 287 -3.83 -1.26 -30.15
C ALA A 287 -3.31 -2.34 -29.20
N ARG A 288 -3.74 -2.29 -27.94
CA ARG A 288 -3.45 -3.34 -26.98
C ARG A 288 -4.11 -4.65 -27.40
N GLN A 289 -3.46 -5.76 -27.08
CA GLN A 289 -4.00 -7.10 -27.32
C GLN A 289 -4.51 -7.70 -26.03
N MET A 290 -5.55 -8.52 -26.14
CA MET A 290 -5.97 -9.36 -25.02
C MET A 290 -4.85 -10.37 -24.72
N ILE A 291 -4.59 -10.60 -23.44
CA ILE A 291 -3.60 -11.58 -23.02
C ILE A 291 -4.21 -12.96 -23.23
N GLU A 292 -3.66 -13.75 -24.15
CA GLU A 292 -4.04 -15.15 -24.29
C GLU A 292 -3.55 -15.94 -23.07
N GLU A 293 -4.44 -16.68 -22.43
CA GLU A 293 -4.08 -17.62 -21.36
C GLU A 293 -3.35 -18.82 -21.99
N GLY A 294 -2.02 -18.75 -22.01
CA GLY A 294 -1.13 -19.86 -22.38
C GLY A 294 -0.69 -20.75 -21.23
#